data_AF-A0A399Z8N6-F1
#
_entry.id   AF-A0A399Z8N6-F1
#
_cell.length_a   1.000
_cell.length_b   1.000
_cell.length_c   1.000
_cell.angle_alpha   90.00
_cell.angle_beta   90.00
_cell.angle_gamma   90.00
#
_symmetry.space_group_name_H-M   'P 1'
#
loop_
_entity.id
_entity.type
_entity.pdbx_description
1 polymer ?
#
loop_
_entity_poly.entity_id
_entity_poly.type
_entity_poly.pdbx_seq_one_letter_code
_entity_poly.pdbx_strand_id
1 'polypeptide(L)'
;MQAGFAEVVITPPDADCLLAGYALYPASGVHDDLYASAVYLQDGETRALLVGYDLLAMEKELIGRLKEAIHAATAIPHDHIFFTCTHTHEGPEVRERKFRDRWYGEERPAYLDRYLAFLTERTVEAAQAAASKAQECDLLVNRAYVDENMNRRFFLSDERYLSVPGNKHLVTIAQEHADKELGIIGFCPKGTRRPFGLIVNYTMHPLTAGHTSSLISADVPGVVRELIKESMDQCILCYITGATGD
;
A
#
# COMPACT_ATOMS: atom_id res chain seq x y z
N MET A 1 -1.15 -22.86 -12.43
CA MET A 1 -1.22 -21.81 -11.40
C MET A 1 -2.66 -21.54 -10.95
N GLN A 2 -2.82 -21.29 -9.65
CA GLN A 2 -4.03 -20.78 -9.00
C GLN A 2 -3.72 -19.43 -8.34
N ALA A 3 -4.73 -18.57 -8.22
CA ALA A 3 -4.62 -17.32 -7.48
C ALA A 3 -5.89 -17.06 -6.66
N GLY A 4 -5.72 -16.40 -5.53
CA GLY A 4 -6.81 -16.01 -4.65
C GLY A 4 -6.56 -14.62 -4.09
N PHE A 5 -7.63 -13.84 -3.95
CA PHE A 5 -7.56 -12.46 -3.50
C PHE A 5 -8.48 -12.27 -2.30
N ALA A 6 -8.02 -11.48 -1.34
CA ALA A 6 -8.85 -10.97 -0.25
C ALA A 6 -8.36 -9.59 0.16
N GLU A 7 -9.28 -8.82 0.72
CA GLU A 7 -8.99 -7.55 1.35
C GLU A 7 -9.68 -7.50 2.70
N VAL A 8 -9.07 -6.80 3.65
CA VAL A 8 -9.61 -6.59 4.99
C VAL A 8 -9.35 -5.17 5.42
N VAL A 9 -10.29 -4.58 6.15
CA VAL A 9 -10.09 -3.27 6.78
C VAL A 9 -9.01 -3.40 7.86
N ILE A 10 -8.08 -2.44 7.86
CA ILE A 10 -7.01 -2.25 8.84
C ILE A 10 -7.05 -0.85 9.47
N THR A 11 -8.10 -0.06 9.23
CA THR A 11 -8.34 1.21 9.96
C THR A 11 -8.34 0.96 11.47
N PRO A 12 -7.62 1.75 12.30
CA PRO A 12 -7.73 1.66 13.75
C PRO A 12 -9.20 1.75 14.18
N PRO A 13 -9.76 0.75 14.91
CA PRO A 13 -11.19 0.72 15.23
C PRO A 13 -11.68 1.91 16.06
N ASP A 14 -10.78 2.53 16.83
CA ASP A 14 -11.03 3.71 17.66
C ASP A 14 -10.62 5.02 16.98
N ALA A 15 -10.11 4.95 15.74
CA ALA A 15 -9.50 6.06 14.99
C ALA A 15 -8.38 6.81 15.74
N ASP A 16 -7.84 6.23 16.83
CA ASP A 16 -6.79 6.86 17.64
C ASP A 16 -5.42 6.38 17.17
N CYS A 17 -4.75 7.24 16.41
CA CYS A 17 -3.38 7.05 15.99
C CYS A 17 -2.67 8.37 15.71
N LEU A 18 -1.34 8.30 15.60
CA LEU A 18 -0.54 9.36 14.98
C LEU A 18 -0.41 9.03 13.49
N LEU A 19 -0.73 10.00 12.63
CA LEU A 19 -0.54 9.88 11.18
C LEU A 19 0.95 9.89 10.84
N ALA A 20 1.35 9.01 9.94
CA ALA A 20 2.74 8.84 9.51
C ALA A 20 3.13 9.80 8.37
N GLY A 21 4.41 9.85 8.01
CA GLY A 21 4.89 10.52 6.79
C GLY A 21 5.41 11.93 7.01
N TYR A 22 4.53 12.93 7.06
CA TYR A 22 4.92 14.35 7.18
C TYR A 22 5.54 14.70 8.53
N ALA A 23 4.81 14.40 9.60
CA ALA A 23 5.23 14.49 11.00
C ALA A 23 4.46 13.41 11.79
N LEU A 24 4.22 13.62 13.08
CA LEU A 24 3.37 12.77 13.91
C LEU A 24 2.19 13.59 14.44
N TYR A 25 1.15 13.74 13.62
CA TYR A 25 -0.07 14.45 14.01
C TYR A 25 -1.14 13.46 14.46
N PRO A 26 -1.87 13.73 15.56
CA PRO A 26 -3.03 12.91 15.91
C PRO A 26 -4.08 12.94 14.80
N ALA A 27 -4.62 11.77 14.46
CA ALA A 27 -5.76 11.68 13.58
C ALA A 27 -6.98 12.37 14.21
N SER A 28 -7.73 13.12 13.40
CA SER A 28 -8.96 13.81 13.82
C SER A 28 -10.24 13.06 13.43
N GLY A 29 -10.10 11.90 12.77
CA GLY A 29 -11.22 11.09 12.27
C GLY A 29 -10.78 10.19 11.11
N VAL A 30 -11.76 9.59 10.44
CA VAL A 30 -11.56 8.70 9.28
C VAL A 30 -12.28 9.30 8.07
N HIS A 31 -11.57 9.46 6.96
CA HIS A 31 -12.16 9.83 5.68
C HIS A 31 -12.66 8.59 4.93
N ASP A 32 -11.77 7.60 4.79
CA ASP A 32 -12.01 6.32 4.15
C ASP A 32 -11.20 5.22 4.85
N ASP A 33 -11.62 3.96 4.63
CA ASP A 33 -10.97 2.82 5.26
C ASP A 33 -9.61 2.50 4.64
N LEU A 34 -8.68 2.11 5.51
CA LEU A 34 -7.40 1.53 5.14
C LEU A 34 -7.57 0.02 4.96
N TYR A 35 -6.87 -0.56 3.98
CA TYR A 35 -6.94 -1.99 3.69
C TYR A 35 -5.59 -2.71 3.71
N ALA A 36 -5.63 -3.99 4.09
CA ALA A 36 -4.63 -4.97 3.70
C ALA A 36 -5.19 -5.85 2.57
N SER A 37 -4.56 -5.81 1.40
CA SER A 37 -4.94 -6.58 0.20
C SER A 37 -3.98 -7.74 0.01
N ALA A 38 -4.46 -8.96 0.20
CA ALA A 38 -3.70 -10.18 0.08
C ALA A 38 -3.90 -10.84 -1.30
N VAL A 39 -2.79 -11.21 -1.93
CA VAL A 39 -2.73 -11.98 -3.18
C VAL A 39 -2.01 -13.29 -2.90
N TYR A 40 -2.77 -14.37 -2.90
CA TYR A 40 -2.25 -15.73 -2.81
C TYR A 40 -1.97 -16.26 -4.21
N LEU A 41 -0.82 -16.90 -4.39
CA LEU A 41 -0.39 -17.52 -5.64
C LEU A 41 0.06 -18.95 -5.35
N GLN A 42 -0.33 -19.89 -6.20
CA GLN A 42 0.13 -21.27 -6.11
C GLN A 42 0.42 -21.86 -7.49
N ASP A 43 1.58 -22.49 -7.64
CA ASP A 43 1.92 -23.29 -8.81
C ASP A 43 2.54 -24.63 -8.37
N GLY A 44 1.84 -25.73 -8.68
CA GLY A 44 2.14 -27.03 -8.09
C GLY A 44 2.08 -27.00 -6.55
N GLU A 45 3.19 -27.38 -5.93
CA GLU A 45 3.37 -27.35 -4.46
C GLU A 45 3.89 -25.99 -3.94
N THR A 46 4.35 -25.11 -4.83
CA THR A 46 4.91 -23.81 -4.45
C THR A 46 3.79 -22.82 -4.18
N ARG A 47 3.80 -22.22 -2.99
CA ARG A 47 2.82 -21.23 -2.53
C ARG A 47 3.52 -19.94 -2.17
N ALA A 48 2.95 -18.81 -2.56
CA ALA A 48 3.45 -17.48 -2.25
C ALA A 48 2.30 -16.53 -1.88
N LEU A 49 2.63 -15.50 -1.11
CA LEU A 49 1.70 -14.48 -0.66
C LEU A 49 2.33 -13.10 -0.83
N LEU A 50 1.59 -12.19 -1.45
CA LEU A 50 1.88 -10.75 -1.42
C LEU A 50 0.78 -10.05 -0.62
N VAL A 51 1.13 -9.22 0.34
CA VAL A 51 0.17 -8.37 1.04
C VAL A 51 0.53 -6.90 0.86
N GLY A 52 -0.37 -6.14 0.25
CA GLY A 52 -0.28 -4.69 0.15
C GLY A 52 -1.04 -4.00 1.29
N TYR A 53 -0.46 -2.95 1.86
CA TYR A 53 -1.06 -2.20 2.97
C TYR A 53 -1.23 -0.74 2.61
N ASP A 54 -2.37 -0.16 3.00
CA ASP A 54 -2.56 1.29 3.11
C ASP A 54 -1.84 1.82 4.36
N LEU A 55 -0.51 1.77 4.32
CA LEU A 55 0.39 2.27 5.35
C LEU A 55 1.55 3.02 4.69
N LEU A 56 2.27 3.82 5.47
CA LEU A 56 3.47 4.47 4.98
C LEU A 56 4.59 3.47 4.71
N ALA A 57 5.01 2.73 5.73
CA ALA A 57 6.11 1.79 5.68
C ALA A 57 6.09 0.88 6.92
N MET A 58 6.74 -0.28 6.83
CA MET A 58 6.88 -1.22 7.95
C MET A 58 8.35 -1.51 8.25
N GLU A 59 8.66 -1.78 9.52
CA GLU A 59 10.01 -2.15 9.95
C GLU A 59 10.22 -3.66 9.95
N LYS A 60 11.49 -4.05 9.99
CA LYS A 60 11.93 -5.45 9.98
C LYS A 60 11.25 -6.28 11.07
N GLU A 61 11.09 -5.72 12.26
CA GLU A 61 10.51 -6.38 13.42
C GLU A 61 9.03 -6.71 13.20
N LEU A 62 8.25 -5.75 12.68
CA LEU A 62 6.85 -5.97 12.31
C LEU A 62 6.74 -6.98 11.17
N ILE A 63 7.55 -6.84 10.12
CA ILE A 63 7.63 -7.78 9.01
C ILE A 63 7.88 -9.20 9.51
N GLY A 64 8.85 -9.39 10.42
CA GLY A 64 9.16 -10.70 11.02
C GLY A 64 7.98 -11.30 11.78
N ARG A 65 7.30 -10.50 12.61
CA ARG A 65 6.09 -10.93 13.35
C ARG A 65 4.96 -11.35 12.41
N LEU A 66 4.72 -10.58 11.35
CA LEU A 66 3.69 -10.89 10.35
C LEU A 66 4.03 -12.18 9.59
N LYS A 67 5.29 -12.39 9.18
CA LYS A 67 5.71 -13.64 8.52
C LYS A 67 5.47 -14.86 9.40
N GLU A 68 5.86 -14.79 10.67
CA GLU A 68 5.64 -15.87 11.64
C GLU A 68 4.14 -16.19 11.78
N ALA A 69 3.30 -15.17 11.98
CA ALA A 69 1.86 -15.34 12.16
C ALA A 69 1.18 -15.91 10.91
N ILE A 70 1.53 -15.41 9.72
CA ILE A 70 1.01 -15.92 8.45
C ILE A 70 1.48 -17.35 8.23
N HIS A 71 2.76 -17.66 8.47
CA HIS A 71 3.30 -19.01 8.32
C HIS A 71 2.57 -20.00 9.21
N ALA A 72 2.40 -19.68 10.49
CA ALA A 72 1.66 -20.53 11.43
C ALA A 72 0.22 -20.81 10.96
N ALA A 73 -0.43 -19.83 10.35
CA ALA A 73 -1.84 -19.91 9.93
C ALA A 73 -2.08 -20.53 8.55
N THR A 74 -1.06 -20.52 7.67
CA THR A 74 -1.22 -20.90 6.24
C THR A 74 -0.18 -21.91 5.74
N ALA A 75 0.86 -22.17 6.53
CA ALA A 75 2.03 -22.97 6.18
C ALA A 75 2.81 -22.46 4.94
N ILE A 76 2.64 -21.19 4.54
CA ILE A 76 3.42 -20.58 3.45
C ILE A 76 4.83 -20.28 3.99
N PRO A 77 5.92 -20.68 3.30
CA PRO A 77 7.29 -20.41 3.75
C PRO A 77 7.59 -18.91 3.89
N HIS A 78 8.40 -18.52 4.86
CA HIS A 78 8.71 -17.11 5.15
C HIS A 78 9.29 -16.36 3.94
N ASP A 79 10.11 -17.04 3.14
CA ASP A 79 10.77 -16.47 1.96
C ASP A 79 9.83 -16.33 0.75
N HIS A 80 8.60 -16.85 0.87
CA HIS A 80 7.55 -16.72 -0.14
C HIS A 80 6.47 -15.72 0.28
N ILE A 81 6.67 -15.00 1.40
CA ILE A 81 5.77 -13.96 1.90
C ILE A 81 6.42 -12.59 1.65
N PHE A 82 5.72 -11.77 0.87
CA PHE A 82 6.13 -10.44 0.45
C PHE A 82 5.14 -9.40 0.96
N PHE A 83 5.64 -8.20 1.21
CA PHE A 83 4.83 -7.09 1.69
C PHE A 83 5.14 -5.84 0.89
N THR A 84 4.13 -4.99 0.72
CA THR A 84 4.28 -3.65 0.14
C THR A 84 3.40 -2.67 0.89
N CYS A 85 3.80 -1.40 0.88
CA CYS A 85 3.03 -0.30 1.44
C CYS A 85 2.69 0.66 0.31
N THR A 86 1.47 1.21 0.29
CA THR A 86 1.09 2.25 -0.68
C THR A 86 1.82 3.56 -0.41
N HIS A 87 2.45 3.70 0.76
CA HIS A 87 3.14 4.90 1.19
C HIS A 87 2.21 6.08 1.51
N THR A 88 0.94 5.81 1.90
CA THR A 88 0.04 6.86 2.40
C THR A 88 0.63 7.58 3.62
N HIS A 89 0.55 8.90 3.62
CA HIS A 89 0.88 9.77 4.75
C HIS A 89 -0.31 9.99 5.70
N GLU A 90 -1.45 9.36 5.42
CA GLU A 90 -2.69 9.49 6.19
C GLU A 90 -3.06 8.17 6.88
N GLY A 91 -2.08 7.28 7.06
CA GLY A 91 -2.21 6.04 7.84
C GLY A 91 -1.52 6.11 9.20
N PRO A 92 -1.83 5.18 10.13
CA PRO A 92 -1.20 5.10 11.43
C PRO A 92 0.31 4.85 11.34
N GLU A 93 1.08 5.52 12.18
CA GLU A 93 2.50 5.23 12.36
C GLU A 93 2.68 3.90 13.09
N VAL A 94 3.36 2.96 12.43
CA VAL A 94 3.61 1.59 12.92
C VAL A 94 5.09 1.32 13.21
N ARG A 95 5.98 2.29 12.96
CA ARG A 95 7.43 2.12 13.08
C ARG A 95 7.92 2.49 14.48
N GLU A 96 8.26 1.48 15.25
CA GLU A 96 8.77 1.58 16.63
C GLU A 96 10.03 2.44 16.73
N ARG A 97 10.92 2.36 15.73
CA ARG A 97 12.18 3.11 15.72
C ARG A 97 11.98 4.61 15.87
N LYS A 98 10.92 5.18 15.30
CA LYS A 98 10.67 6.63 15.40
C LYS A 98 10.56 7.11 16.84
N PHE A 99 9.88 6.34 17.67
CA PHE A 99 9.66 6.65 19.08
C PHE A 99 10.89 6.31 19.92
N ARG A 100 11.54 5.17 19.65
CA ARG A 100 12.79 4.78 20.32
C ARG A 100 13.91 5.80 20.11
N ASP A 101 14.09 6.24 18.87
CA ASP A 101 15.15 7.16 18.47
C ASP A 101 14.71 8.64 18.60
N ARG A 102 13.49 8.90 19.10
CA ARG A 102 12.87 10.23 19.30
C ARG A 102 13.03 11.18 18.10
N TRP A 103 12.67 10.73 16.90
CA TRP A 103 12.86 11.53 15.67
C TRP A 103 12.18 12.90 15.71
N TYR A 104 11.05 13.03 16.40
CA TYR A 104 10.39 14.33 16.63
C TYR A 104 10.12 14.60 18.13
N GLY A 105 10.77 13.83 19.01
CA GLY A 105 10.74 14.05 20.47
C GLY A 105 9.61 13.35 21.23
N GLU A 106 8.63 12.74 20.55
CA GLU A 106 7.46 12.09 21.14
C GLU A 106 7.81 10.82 21.91
N GLU A 107 6.96 10.50 22.87
CA GLU A 107 6.98 9.20 23.52
C GLU A 107 6.25 8.15 22.68
N ARG A 108 6.53 6.88 22.96
CA ARG A 108 5.83 5.77 22.32
C ARG A 108 4.34 5.82 22.66
N PRO A 109 3.44 5.92 21.68
CA PRO A 109 2.02 6.12 21.94
C PRO A 109 1.36 4.82 22.42
N ALA A 110 0.35 4.95 23.28
CA ALA A 110 -0.36 3.81 23.87
C ALA A 110 -1.15 2.99 22.83
N TYR A 111 -1.45 3.55 21.66
CA TYR A 111 -2.15 2.83 20.59
C TYR A 111 -1.31 1.78 19.90
N LEU A 112 0.02 1.89 19.96
CA LEU A 112 0.86 1.12 19.09
C LEU A 112 0.73 -0.38 19.35
N ASP A 113 0.76 -0.83 20.60
CA ASP A 113 0.62 -2.26 20.93
C ASP A 113 -0.73 -2.84 20.48
N ARG A 114 -1.83 -2.15 20.78
CA ARG A 114 -3.18 -2.61 20.40
C ARG A 114 -3.35 -2.62 18.89
N TYR A 115 -2.82 -1.61 18.18
CA TYR A 115 -2.93 -1.52 16.74
C TYR A 115 -2.04 -2.55 16.02
N LEU A 116 -0.83 -2.82 16.50
CA LEU A 116 0.03 -3.86 15.92
C LEU A 116 -0.55 -5.27 16.13
N ALA A 117 -1.20 -5.53 17.26
CA ALA A 117 -1.92 -6.79 17.49
C ALA A 117 -3.10 -6.93 16.52
N PHE A 118 -3.94 -5.89 16.41
CA PHE A 118 -5.05 -5.84 15.45
C PHE A 118 -4.56 -6.03 14.00
N LEU A 119 -3.54 -5.28 13.57
CA LEU A 119 -2.96 -5.37 12.23
C LEU A 119 -2.46 -6.79 11.92
N THR A 120 -1.88 -7.47 12.91
CA THR A 120 -1.41 -8.87 12.78
C THR A 120 -2.60 -9.81 12.56
N GLU A 121 -3.66 -9.68 13.36
CA GLU A 121 -4.88 -10.48 13.24
C GLU A 121 -5.53 -10.27 11.85
N ARG A 122 -5.74 -9.02 11.45
CA ARG A 122 -6.31 -8.68 10.14
C ARG A 122 -5.45 -9.23 9.00
N THR A 123 -4.13 -9.11 9.10
CA THR A 123 -3.21 -9.66 8.08
C THR A 123 -3.36 -11.17 7.92
N VAL A 124 -3.45 -11.91 9.03
CA VAL A 124 -3.65 -13.36 8.99
C VAL A 124 -5.00 -13.71 8.38
N GLU A 125 -6.06 -12.98 8.75
CA GLU A 125 -7.38 -13.15 8.13
C GLU A 125 -7.33 -12.94 6.62
N ALA A 126 -6.69 -11.86 6.14
CA ALA A 126 -6.54 -11.61 4.72
C ALA A 126 -5.79 -12.74 4.00
N ALA A 127 -4.70 -13.24 4.60
CA ALA A 127 -3.91 -14.33 4.05
C ALA A 127 -4.74 -15.63 3.92
N GLN A 128 -5.47 -16.02 4.97
CA GLN A 128 -6.34 -17.20 4.97
C GLN A 128 -7.53 -17.05 4.01
N ALA A 129 -8.13 -15.86 3.96
CA ALA A 129 -9.23 -15.55 3.05
C ALA A 129 -8.77 -15.61 1.59
N ALA A 130 -7.59 -15.06 1.26
CA ALA A 130 -7.04 -15.14 -0.09
C ALA A 130 -6.74 -16.60 -0.47
N ALA A 131 -6.11 -17.37 0.43
CA ALA A 131 -5.81 -18.79 0.19
C ALA A 131 -7.08 -19.64 0.00
N SER A 132 -8.12 -19.42 0.80
CA SER A 132 -9.38 -20.19 0.69
C SER A 132 -10.19 -19.86 -0.57
N LYS A 133 -10.00 -18.68 -1.15
CA LYS A 133 -10.61 -18.25 -2.42
C LYS A 133 -9.74 -18.57 -3.65
N ALA A 134 -8.63 -19.29 -3.47
CA ALA A 134 -7.73 -19.62 -4.57
C ALA A 134 -8.43 -20.46 -5.64
N GLN A 135 -8.32 -20.04 -6.89
CA GLN A 135 -8.93 -20.70 -8.05
C GLN A 135 -7.96 -20.73 -9.23
N GLU A 136 -8.16 -21.68 -10.14
CA GLU A 136 -7.40 -21.70 -11.39
C GLU A 136 -7.68 -20.44 -12.22
N CYS A 137 -6.63 -19.84 -12.76
CA CYS A 137 -6.74 -18.59 -13.50
C CYS A 137 -5.76 -18.49 -14.66
N ASP A 138 -6.12 -17.67 -15.64
CA ASP A 138 -5.24 -17.18 -16.69
C ASP A 138 -4.70 -15.80 -16.29
N LEU A 139 -3.44 -15.53 -16.64
CA LEU A 139 -2.81 -14.22 -16.43
C LEU A 139 -3.01 -13.31 -17.64
N LEU A 140 -3.35 -12.06 -17.36
CA LEU A 140 -3.29 -10.96 -18.30
C LEU A 140 -2.21 -9.99 -17.83
N VAL A 141 -1.27 -9.65 -18.72
CA VAL A 141 -0.25 -8.63 -18.46
C VAL A 141 -0.49 -7.48 -19.40
N ASN A 142 -0.54 -6.26 -18.86
CA ASN A 142 -0.72 -5.05 -19.65
C ASN A 142 0.06 -3.89 -19.04
N ARG A 143 0.20 -2.83 -19.81
CA ARG A 143 0.72 -1.55 -19.34
C ARG A 143 -0.02 -0.40 -20.01
N ALA A 144 -0.11 0.71 -19.30
CA ALA A 144 -0.58 1.98 -19.82
C ALA A 144 0.41 3.09 -19.46
N TYR A 145 0.25 4.26 -20.07
CA TYR A 145 0.99 5.46 -19.67
C TYR A 145 0.00 6.46 -19.10
N VAL A 146 0.20 6.86 -17.85
CA VAL A 146 -0.69 7.73 -17.08
C VAL A 146 0.11 8.96 -16.68
N ASP A 147 -0.45 10.14 -16.97
CA ASP A 147 0.23 11.42 -16.78
C ASP A 147 -0.31 12.17 -15.55
N GLU A 148 -0.30 11.50 -14.40
CA GLU A 148 -0.87 12.01 -13.14
C GLU A 148 0.18 12.16 -12.02
N ASN A 149 1.42 11.69 -12.26
CA ASN A 149 2.55 11.90 -11.36
C ASN A 149 3.51 12.97 -11.91
N MET A 150 4.40 13.47 -11.06
CA MET A 150 5.47 14.37 -11.48
C MET A 150 6.70 14.19 -10.61
N ASN A 151 7.87 14.56 -11.15
CA ASN A 151 9.07 14.73 -10.34
C ASN A 151 8.95 16.01 -9.52
N ARG A 152 9.04 15.93 -8.18
CA ARG A 152 8.94 17.13 -7.32
C ARG A 152 10.26 17.87 -7.18
N ARG A 153 11.35 17.47 -7.88
CA ARG A 153 12.67 18.12 -7.84
C ARG A 153 12.98 18.84 -9.15
N PHE A 154 13.09 20.17 -9.06
CA PHE A 154 13.62 20.99 -10.15
C PHE A 154 15.13 21.16 -9.98
N PHE A 155 15.94 20.54 -10.85
CA PHE A 155 17.39 20.61 -10.77
C PHE A 155 17.95 21.91 -11.37
N LEU A 156 18.84 22.56 -10.62
CA LEU A 156 19.65 23.69 -11.06
C LEU A 156 20.91 23.17 -11.76
N SER A 157 21.57 24.05 -12.52
CA SER A 157 22.81 23.71 -13.24
C SER A 157 23.99 23.31 -12.34
N ASP A 158 23.89 23.57 -11.03
CA ASP A 158 24.89 23.21 -10.02
C ASP A 158 24.49 22.00 -9.18
N GLU A 159 23.58 21.16 -9.70
CA GLU A 159 23.08 19.90 -9.11
C GLU A 159 22.25 20.06 -7.82
N ARG A 160 22.05 21.29 -7.33
CA ARG A 160 21.05 21.55 -6.28
C ARG A 160 19.65 21.42 -6.87
N TYR A 161 18.65 21.16 -6.01
CA TYR A 161 17.26 21.12 -6.43
C TYR A 161 16.36 22.06 -5.63
N LEU A 162 15.30 22.53 -6.28
CA LEU A 162 14.17 23.22 -5.66
C LEU A 162 12.97 22.28 -5.61
N SER A 163 12.26 22.25 -4.48
CA SER A 163 11.01 21.48 -4.34
C SER A 163 9.88 22.16 -5.11
N VAL A 164 9.33 21.48 -6.11
CA VAL A 164 8.25 22.00 -6.98
C VAL A 164 6.96 22.30 -6.19
N PRO A 165 6.52 21.47 -5.21
CA PRO A 165 5.36 21.82 -4.36
C PRO A 165 5.48 23.18 -3.66
N GLY A 166 6.70 23.56 -3.25
CA GLY A 166 6.99 24.88 -2.67
C GLY A 166 7.26 25.98 -3.69
N ASN A 167 7.47 25.63 -4.96
CA ASN A 167 7.84 26.53 -6.05
C ASN A 167 6.96 26.29 -7.28
N LYS A 168 5.64 26.39 -7.13
CA LYS A 168 4.65 26.03 -8.16
C LYS A 168 4.83 26.74 -9.51
N HIS A 169 5.47 27.91 -9.52
CA HIS A 169 5.82 28.62 -10.75
C HIS A 169 6.82 27.86 -11.64
N LEU A 170 7.53 26.86 -11.10
CA LEU A 170 8.46 26.01 -11.83
C LEU A 170 7.77 24.85 -12.56
N VAL A 171 6.50 24.53 -12.26
CA VAL A 171 5.80 23.36 -12.83
C VAL A 171 5.85 23.34 -14.36
N THR A 172 5.61 24.48 -15.00
CA THR A 172 5.56 24.59 -16.48
C THR A 172 6.91 24.45 -17.17
N ILE A 173 8.01 24.52 -16.41
CA ILE A 173 9.38 24.46 -16.93
C ILE A 173 10.19 23.31 -16.31
N ALA A 174 9.60 22.57 -15.37
CA ALA A 174 10.23 21.41 -14.77
C ALA A 174 10.36 20.30 -15.82
N GLN A 175 11.57 19.77 -15.96
CA GLN A 175 11.79 18.61 -16.80
C GLN A 175 11.23 17.38 -16.10
N GLU A 176 10.26 16.74 -16.71
CA GLU A 176 9.63 15.54 -16.16
C GLU A 176 10.56 14.33 -16.35
N HIS A 177 11.26 13.97 -15.28
CA HIS A 177 11.84 12.63 -15.12
C HIS A 177 10.95 11.86 -14.14
N ALA A 178 9.81 11.38 -14.64
CA ALA A 178 8.89 10.55 -13.87
C ALA A 178 8.52 9.30 -14.69
N ASP A 179 8.40 8.16 -14.02
CA ASP A 179 7.95 6.93 -14.67
C ASP A 179 6.43 6.96 -14.82
N LYS A 180 5.98 7.22 -16.05
CA LYS A 180 4.55 7.29 -16.40
C LYS A 180 3.93 5.91 -16.61
N GLU A 181 4.69 4.82 -16.55
CA GLU A 181 4.16 3.48 -16.80
C GLU A 181 3.28 2.99 -15.63
N LEU A 182 2.03 2.69 -15.93
CA LEU A 182 1.14 1.91 -15.08
C LEU A 182 1.24 0.45 -15.50
N GLY A 183 1.91 -0.36 -14.68
CA GLY A 183 1.99 -1.81 -14.86
C GLY A 183 0.74 -2.50 -14.32
N ILE A 184 0.21 -3.48 -15.06
CA ILE A 184 -1.02 -4.19 -14.71
C ILE A 184 -0.83 -5.70 -14.89
N ILE A 185 -1.13 -6.46 -13.83
CA ILE A 185 -1.28 -7.90 -13.88
C ILE A 185 -2.70 -8.23 -13.43
N GLY A 186 -3.47 -8.85 -14.32
CA GLY A 186 -4.82 -9.31 -14.05
C GLY A 186 -4.94 -10.82 -13.98
N PHE A 187 -5.81 -11.29 -13.10
CA PHE A 187 -6.06 -12.70 -12.86
C PHE A 187 -7.49 -13.00 -13.27
N CYS A 188 -7.67 -13.70 -14.39
CA CYS A 188 -8.98 -13.99 -14.97
C CYS A 188 -9.37 -15.44 -14.71
N PRO A 189 -10.65 -15.76 -14.43
CA PRO A 189 -11.10 -17.14 -14.47
C PRO A 189 -10.81 -17.74 -15.86
N LYS A 190 -10.46 -19.03 -15.91
CA LYS A 190 -10.08 -19.71 -17.17
C LYS A 190 -11.11 -19.48 -18.28
N GLY A 191 -10.63 -19.14 -19.47
CA GLY A 191 -11.47 -18.91 -20.64
C GLY A 191 -12.23 -17.58 -20.65
N THR A 192 -12.00 -16.71 -19.66
CA THR A 192 -12.56 -15.35 -19.62
C THR A 192 -11.44 -14.30 -19.74
N ARG A 193 -11.83 -13.05 -19.97
CA ARG A 193 -10.91 -11.88 -19.99
C ARG A 193 -11.26 -10.85 -18.92
N ARG A 194 -12.11 -11.21 -17.95
CA ARG A 194 -12.55 -10.35 -16.86
C ARG A 194 -11.80 -10.75 -15.60
N PRO A 195 -10.94 -9.88 -15.05
CA PRO A 195 -10.16 -10.23 -13.88
C PRO A 195 -11.02 -10.26 -12.62
N PHE A 196 -10.76 -11.23 -11.73
CA PHE A 196 -11.29 -11.22 -10.35
C PHE A 196 -10.31 -10.56 -9.36
N GLY A 197 -9.04 -10.42 -9.76
CA GLY A 197 -8.03 -9.71 -9.00
C GLY A 197 -7.03 -8.99 -9.90
N LEU A 198 -6.52 -7.86 -9.43
CA LEU A 198 -5.51 -7.05 -10.09
C LEU A 198 -4.33 -6.79 -9.15
N ILE A 199 -3.12 -6.83 -9.69
CA ILE A 199 -1.96 -6.15 -9.13
C ILE A 199 -1.64 -5.00 -10.07
N VAL A 200 -1.56 -3.79 -9.52
CA VAL A 200 -1.12 -2.61 -10.28
C VAL A 200 0.15 -2.04 -9.66
N ASN A 201 1.02 -1.50 -10.51
CA ASN A 201 2.21 -0.77 -10.09
C ASN A 201 2.23 0.59 -10.78
N TYR A 202 2.16 1.66 -9.99
CA TYR A 202 2.24 3.03 -10.51
C TYR A 202 3.09 3.90 -9.59
N THR A 203 3.98 4.69 -10.18
CA THR A 203 4.95 5.48 -9.43
C THR A 203 4.35 6.83 -9.01
N MET A 204 3.57 6.84 -7.92
CA MET A 204 3.06 8.09 -7.37
C MET A 204 3.07 8.08 -5.86
N HIS A 205 3.60 9.15 -5.25
CA HIS A 205 3.49 9.38 -3.82
C HIS A 205 2.04 9.77 -3.49
N PRO A 206 1.31 9.01 -2.66
CA PRO A 206 -0.07 9.33 -2.28
C PRO A 206 -0.11 10.48 -1.26
N LEU A 207 -0.08 11.72 -1.77
CA LEU A 207 0.04 12.95 -1.00
C LEU A 207 -1.01 14.00 -1.37
N THR A 208 -2.16 13.57 -1.91
CA THR A 208 -3.13 14.46 -2.54
C THR A 208 -3.68 15.48 -1.56
N ALA A 209 -3.98 15.06 -0.32
CA ALA A 209 -4.48 15.94 0.73
C ALA A 209 -3.39 16.88 1.32
N GLY A 210 -2.11 16.58 1.10
CA GLY A 210 -1.00 17.38 1.63
C GLY A 210 -1.05 17.51 3.16
N HIS A 211 -0.86 18.74 3.66
CA HIS A 211 -1.00 19.07 5.08
C HIS A 211 -2.40 19.63 5.43
N THR A 212 -3.38 19.49 4.53
CA THR A 212 -4.70 20.13 4.71
C THR A 212 -5.72 19.24 5.42
N SER A 213 -5.37 17.97 5.63
CA SER A 213 -6.19 16.96 6.28
C SER A 213 -5.42 16.33 7.44
N SER A 214 -6.16 15.96 8.49
CA SER A 214 -5.71 15.08 9.58
C SER A 214 -6.64 13.87 9.72
N LEU A 215 -7.39 13.55 8.66
CA LEU A 215 -8.23 12.36 8.61
C LEU A 215 -7.40 11.16 8.15
N ILE A 216 -7.76 9.98 8.64
CA ILE A 216 -7.21 8.72 8.14
C ILE A 216 -7.72 8.48 6.72
N SER A 217 -6.81 8.16 5.78
CA SER A 217 -7.15 7.91 4.37
C SER A 217 -6.10 7.04 3.67
N ALA A 218 -6.57 6.23 2.72
CA ALA A 218 -5.76 5.50 1.77
C ALA A 218 -5.30 6.37 0.57
N ASP A 219 -5.73 7.64 0.49
CA ASP A 219 -5.43 8.61 -0.58
C ASP A 219 -5.75 8.02 -1.98
N VAL A 220 -5.01 8.39 -3.04
CA VAL A 220 -5.31 7.92 -4.41
C VAL A 220 -5.41 6.39 -4.53
N PRO A 221 -4.53 5.56 -3.91
CA PRO A 221 -4.69 4.11 -3.90
C PRO A 221 -6.08 3.64 -3.45
N GLY A 222 -6.68 4.29 -2.45
CA GLY A 222 -8.04 4.03 -1.99
C GLY A 222 -9.09 4.35 -3.04
N VAL A 223 -8.99 5.53 -3.66
CA VAL A 223 -9.91 5.96 -4.73
C VAL A 223 -9.83 5.01 -5.93
N VAL A 224 -8.63 4.61 -6.35
CA VAL A 224 -8.42 3.66 -7.46
C VAL A 224 -9.03 2.29 -7.12
N ARG A 225 -8.87 1.83 -5.88
CA ARG A 225 -9.46 0.57 -5.41
C ARG A 225 -10.99 0.58 -5.56
N GLU A 226 -11.65 1.61 -5.06
CA GLU A 226 -13.11 1.71 -5.13
C GLU A 226 -13.60 1.81 -6.58
N LEU A 227 -12.95 2.62 -7.41
CA LEU A 227 -13.28 2.70 -8.84
C LEU A 227 -13.15 1.34 -9.56
N ILE A 228 -12.12 0.55 -9.24
CA ILE A 228 -11.96 -0.79 -9.81
C ILE A 228 -13.07 -1.73 -9.33
N LYS A 229 -13.42 -1.71 -8.03
CA LYS A 229 -14.51 -2.54 -7.51
C LYS A 229 -15.85 -2.22 -8.16
N GLU A 230 -16.14 -0.93 -8.34
CA GLU A 230 -17.37 -0.45 -8.96
C GLU A 230 -17.43 -0.79 -10.46
N SER A 231 -16.32 -0.63 -11.18
CA SER A 231 -16.28 -0.77 -12.64
C SER A 231 -15.99 -2.20 -13.12
N MET A 232 -15.44 -3.07 -12.27
CA MET A 232 -14.96 -4.41 -12.65
C MET A 232 -15.52 -5.52 -11.74
N ASP A 233 -16.84 -5.55 -11.55
CA ASP A 233 -17.54 -6.68 -10.93
C ASP A 233 -16.97 -7.08 -9.54
N GLN A 234 -16.65 -6.09 -8.69
CA GLN A 234 -16.03 -6.27 -7.37
C GLN A 234 -14.62 -6.91 -7.42
N CYS A 235 -13.87 -6.65 -8.48
CA CYS A 235 -12.47 -7.05 -8.60
C CYS A 235 -11.62 -6.47 -7.47
N ILE A 236 -10.81 -7.31 -6.82
CA ILE A 236 -9.94 -6.88 -5.72
C ILE A 236 -8.62 -6.34 -6.28
N LEU A 237 -8.21 -5.17 -5.78
CA LEU A 237 -6.98 -4.50 -6.17
C LEU A 237 -5.89 -4.64 -5.09
N CYS A 238 -4.70 -5.08 -5.50
CA CYS A 238 -3.46 -4.87 -4.77
C CYS A 238 -2.66 -3.76 -5.46
N TYR A 239 -2.63 -2.58 -4.85
CA TYR A 239 -1.90 -1.42 -5.36
C TYR A 239 -0.46 -1.43 -4.83
N ILE A 240 0.49 -1.39 -5.75
CA ILE A 240 1.93 -1.27 -5.45
C ILE A 240 2.38 0.11 -5.88
N THR A 241 3.05 0.80 -4.95
CA THR A 241 3.74 2.04 -5.28
C THR A 241 5.13 1.68 -5.80
N GLY A 242 5.43 2.11 -7.03
CA GLY A 242 6.73 1.84 -7.61
C GLY A 242 7.83 2.75 -7.04
N ALA A 243 8.85 3.09 -7.83
CA ALA A 243 9.92 3.97 -7.37
C ALA A 243 9.46 5.44 -7.31
N THR A 244 9.15 5.94 -6.11
CA THR A 244 8.53 7.28 -5.93
C THR A 244 9.36 8.24 -5.09
N GLY A 245 10.67 8.04 -4.96
CA GLY A 245 11.50 8.79 -4.01
C GLY A 245 11.63 10.30 -4.26
N ASP A 246 11.24 10.79 -5.43
CA ASP A 246 11.60 12.10 -5.96
C ASP A 246 10.46 12.93 -6.49
#